data_AF-A0A340Y908-F1
#
_entry.id   AF-A0A340Y908-F1
#
_cell.length_a   1.000
_cell.length_b   1.000
_cell.length_c   1.000
_cell.angle_alpha   90.00
_cell.angle_beta   90.00
_cell.angle_gamma   90.00
#
_symmetry.space_group_name_H-M   'P 1'
#
loop_
_entity.id
_entity.type
_entity.pdbx_description
1 polymer ?
#
loop_
_entity_poly.entity_id
_entity_poly.type
_entity_poly.pdbx_seq_one_letter_code
_entity_poly.pdbx_strand_id
1 'polypeptide(L)'
;MSGPRTAEPALGGQGATSTGSQHEDAADGIQSSHRMLSFSDALLSIIATVMEFDKSVQKLLATRIAVYLMTFLIVTVAWAAHTRLFQVVGKIDDTLALLNLFSLMVAFPEAPLGILLFCVCVMAVGAVQALIVVYAFHCPHLLSPQIECSAHRALYRQRILGTVLRGPALCLAAAGFSLFFYPVSYLLMATVIFLPYVSKAAGWCRARLVGPREPPAHSLEIFTFDLHEPLSKERVEAFSDGVYAIVATLLILDICEDNVPDPKDVKAEFHGSLVAALRASGPHFLAYFGSFATVGLLWFAHHSLFLHIRKATQPMGLLNTLSLAFVGGLPLAYQQTSAFARRPHDELESVRVSCAIIFFASIFQFAIWTAALLQEGETLQPSVRFGGREHAFMFAKLVLYPCASLLAFACTCVLSRFSTAIFHVMQIAVPFAFLLLRLLVRLALAGLQGLQGLARPTHTRPVPGATDDAQSPLLPAPC
;
A
#
# COMPACT_ATOMS: atom_id res chain seq x y z
N MET A 1 -48.07 9.38 68.22
CA MET A 1 -46.82 10.15 68.12
C MET A 1 -46.40 10.12 66.65
N SER A 2 -46.89 11.01 65.79
CA SER A 2 -46.33 12.33 65.43
C SER A 2 -44.91 12.25 64.81
N GLY A 3 -44.82 12.46 63.49
CA GLY A 3 -43.58 12.55 62.69
C GLY A 3 -42.76 13.84 62.93
N PRO A 4 -41.82 14.21 62.03
CA PRO A 4 -42.18 14.58 60.65
C PRO A 4 -41.21 14.16 59.52
N ARG A 5 -41.69 14.36 58.28
CA ARG A 5 -41.00 14.28 56.99
C ARG A 5 -40.16 15.54 56.70
N THR A 6 -39.06 15.38 55.96
CA THR A 6 -38.43 16.37 55.05
C THR A 6 -37.70 15.56 53.96
N ALA A 7 -38.21 15.48 52.72
CA ALA A 7 -37.98 16.36 51.56
C ALA A 7 -36.62 16.13 50.84
N GLU A 8 -36.73 15.66 49.58
CA GLU A 8 -35.72 15.39 48.54
C GLU A 8 -34.94 16.66 48.09
N PRO A 9 -33.78 16.57 47.39
CA PRO A 9 -33.83 16.38 45.93
C PRO A 9 -32.67 15.60 45.28
N ALA A 10 -32.95 15.15 44.05
CA ALA A 10 -32.06 14.51 43.09
C ALA A 10 -30.81 15.31 42.70
N LEU A 11 -29.72 14.60 42.40
CA LEU A 11 -28.71 15.00 41.42
C LEU A 11 -28.03 13.74 40.86
N GLY A 12 -28.30 13.48 39.59
CA GLY A 12 -27.71 12.39 38.82
C GLY A 12 -26.27 12.67 38.39
N GLY A 13 -25.58 11.61 37.97
CA GLY A 13 -24.25 11.68 37.37
C GLY A 13 -23.87 10.34 36.79
N GLN A 14 -24.03 10.22 35.48
CA GLN A 14 -23.77 9.08 34.60
C GLN A 14 -22.54 8.23 34.96
N GLY A 15 -22.73 6.90 34.95
CA GLY A 15 -21.66 5.93 35.10
C GLY A 15 -22.09 4.51 34.69
N ALA A 16 -22.81 4.37 33.58
CA ALA A 16 -23.13 3.07 33.01
C ALA A 16 -23.26 3.19 31.49
N THR A 17 -22.33 2.58 30.75
CA THR A 17 -22.53 1.74 29.55
C THR A 17 -21.21 1.62 28.79
N SER A 18 -20.46 0.55 29.03
CA SER A 18 -19.52 -0.02 28.04
C SER A 18 -19.18 -1.50 28.30
N THR A 19 -19.59 -2.07 29.43
CA THR A 19 -19.33 -3.48 29.79
C THR A 19 -20.46 -4.46 29.44
N GLY A 20 -21.62 -3.98 28.97
CA GLY A 20 -22.76 -4.83 28.60
C GLY A 20 -22.61 -5.54 27.24
N SER A 21 -22.05 -4.87 26.22
CA SER A 21 -22.03 -5.42 24.86
C SER A 21 -21.04 -6.58 24.66
N GLN A 22 -19.90 -6.57 25.37
CA GLN A 22 -18.90 -7.64 25.22
C GLN A 22 -19.36 -8.97 25.84
N HIS A 23 -20.27 -8.94 26.81
CA HIS A 23 -20.73 -10.14 27.51
C HIS A 23 -21.92 -10.82 26.81
N GLU A 24 -22.74 -10.06 26.06
CA GLU A 24 -23.80 -10.59 25.20
C GLU A 24 -23.25 -11.15 23.87
N ASP A 25 -22.29 -10.48 23.22
CA ASP A 25 -21.65 -10.98 21.98
C ASP A 25 -20.94 -12.34 22.19
N ALA A 26 -20.40 -12.59 23.39
CA ALA A 26 -19.76 -13.86 23.75
C ALA A 26 -20.75 -15.01 24.00
N ALA A 27 -22.03 -14.71 24.31
CA ALA A 27 -23.06 -15.71 24.54
C ALA A 27 -23.60 -16.29 23.21
N ASP A 28 -23.54 -15.52 22.12
CA ASP A 28 -23.95 -15.94 20.76
C ASP A 28 -22.79 -16.48 19.89
N GLY A 29 -21.58 -16.63 20.45
CA GLY A 29 -20.42 -17.16 19.73
C GLY A 29 -19.83 -16.19 18.68
N ILE A 30 -20.20 -14.90 18.74
CA ILE A 30 -19.81 -13.89 17.76
C ILE A 30 -18.48 -13.26 18.17
N GLN A 31 -17.53 -13.18 17.22
CA GLN A 31 -16.17 -12.71 17.46
C GLN A 31 -15.80 -11.52 16.56
N SER A 32 -14.83 -10.73 17.02
CA SER A 32 -14.23 -9.66 16.23
C SER A 32 -13.42 -10.21 15.05
N SER A 33 -13.69 -9.69 13.86
CA SER A 33 -13.02 -10.09 12.61
C SER A 33 -11.58 -9.56 12.50
N HIS A 34 -11.18 -8.61 13.34
CA HIS A 34 -9.92 -7.87 13.20
C HIS A 34 -8.69 -8.78 13.12
N ARG A 35 -8.52 -9.71 14.07
CA ARG A 35 -7.33 -10.59 14.13
C ARG A 35 -7.26 -11.55 12.93
N MET A 36 -8.40 -12.10 12.51
CA MET A 36 -8.48 -13.00 11.36
C MET A 36 -8.12 -12.26 10.06
N LEU A 37 -8.55 -11.01 9.94
CA LEU A 37 -8.23 -10.17 8.79
C LEU A 37 -6.75 -9.78 8.76
N SER A 38 -6.15 -9.42 9.90
CA SER A 38 -4.71 -9.17 9.99
C SER A 38 -3.88 -10.40 9.61
N PHE A 39 -4.29 -11.61 10.02
CA PHE A 39 -3.64 -12.85 9.59
C PHE A 39 -3.74 -13.05 8.07
N SER A 40 -4.91 -12.77 7.50
CA SER A 40 -5.14 -12.88 6.05
C SER A 40 -4.29 -11.86 5.26
N ASP A 41 -4.15 -10.63 5.76
CA ASP A 41 -3.29 -9.58 5.19
C ASP A 41 -1.82 -10.00 5.20
N ALA A 42 -1.34 -10.52 6.34
CA ALA A 42 0.01 -11.02 6.47
C ALA A 42 0.27 -12.16 5.46
N LEU A 43 -0.58 -13.18 5.43
CA LEU A 43 -0.41 -14.33 4.53
C LEU A 43 -0.42 -13.92 3.05
N LEU A 44 -1.36 -13.07 2.64
CA LEU A 44 -1.44 -12.61 1.25
C LEU A 44 -0.27 -11.68 0.87
N SER A 45 0.23 -10.87 1.78
CA SER A 45 1.44 -10.05 1.55
C SER A 45 2.70 -10.91 1.35
N ILE A 46 2.84 -12.00 2.11
CA ILE A 46 3.92 -12.97 1.97
C ILE A 46 3.84 -13.64 0.60
N ILE A 47 2.66 -14.18 0.24
CA ILE A 47 2.45 -14.85 -1.06
C ILE A 47 2.73 -13.90 -2.23
N ALA A 48 2.30 -12.64 -2.14
CA ALA A 48 2.55 -11.65 -3.17
C ALA A 48 4.05 -11.39 -3.39
N THR A 49 4.86 -11.46 -2.31
CA THR A 49 6.26 -11.03 -2.32
C THR A 49 7.26 -12.16 -2.57
N VAL A 50 6.96 -13.40 -2.13
CA VAL A 50 7.90 -14.55 -2.17
C VAL A 50 8.01 -15.22 -3.54
N MET A 51 7.26 -14.78 -4.55
CA MET A 51 7.23 -15.42 -5.87
C MET A 51 8.64 -15.64 -6.45
N GLU A 52 8.95 -16.92 -6.69
CA GLU A 52 10.30 -17.46 -6.86
C GLU A 52 10.97 -16.97 -8.16
N PHE A 53 12.18 -16.40 -8.02
CA PHE A 53 13.07 -16.13 -9.15
C PHE A 53 13.85 -17.40 -9.50
N ASP A 54 13.23 -18.34 -10.22
CA ASP A 54 13.91 -19.56 -10.66
C ASP A 54 15.22 -19.20 -11.39
N LYS A 55 16.38 -19.59 -10.83
CA LYS A 55 17.72 -19.26 -11.31
C LYS A 55 17.98 -19.78 -12.74
N SER A 56 17.21 -20.76 -13.23
CA SER A 56 17.45 -21.49 -14.50
C SER A 56 17.33 -20.66 -15.79
N VAL A 57 16.46 -19.64 -15.85
CA VAL A 57 16.18 -18.88 -17.09
C VAL A 57 17.04 -17.62 -17.21
N GLN A 58 18.36 -17.78 -17.37
CA GLN A 58 19.32 -16.66 -17.37
C GLN A 58 19.19 -15.75 -18.62
N LYS A 59 18.40 -16.15 -19.62
CA LYS A 59 18.26 -15.44 -20.91
C LYS A 59 17.12 -14.41 -21.01
N LEU A 60 16.23 -14.25 -20.03
CA LEU A 60 15.07 -13.35 -20.18
C LEU A 60 14.64 -12.67 -18.86
N LEU A 61 15.50 -11.78 -18.33
CA LEU A 61 15.23 -10.95 -17.14
C LEU A 61 13.89 -10.21 -17.22
N ALA A 62 13.57 -9.64 -18.38
CA ALA A 62 12.31 -8.94 -18.62
C ALA A 62 11.08 -9.82 -18.39
N THR A 63 11.14 -11.10 -18.79
CA THR A 63 10.04 -12.04 -18.59
C THR A 63 9.87 -12.41 -17.13
N ARG A 64 10.96 -12.57 -16.36
CA ARG A 64 10.84 -12.80 -14.90
C ARG A 64 10.20 -11.63 -14.19
N ILE A 65 10.63 -10.40 -14.50
CA ILE A 65 10.04 -9.19 -13.94
C ILE A 65 8.55 -9.09 -14.30
N ALA A 66 8.18 -9.38 -15.55
CA ALA A 66 6.79 -9.38 -15.98
C ALA A 66 5.95 -10.44 -15.24
N VAL A 67 6.45 -11.67 -15.09
CA VAL A 67 5.76 -12.74 -14.35
C VAL A 67 5.60 -12.39 -12.88
N TYR A 68 6.65 -11.86 -12.24
CA TYR A 68 6.58 -11.36 -10.87
C TYR A 68 5.54 -10.24 -10.71
N LEU A 69 5.56 -9.22 -11.57
CA LEU A 69 4.58 -8.13 -11.51
C LEU A 69 3.15 -8.64 -11.72
N MET A 70 2.94 -9.57 -12.66
CA MET A 70 1.62 -10.16 -12.89
C MET A 70 1.13 -10.97 -11.68
N THR A 71 1.97 -11.81 -11.10
CA THR A 71 1.61 -12.61 -9.91
C THR A 71 1.32 -11.73 -8.70
N PHE A 72 2.14 -10.70 -8.45
CA PHE A 72 1.88 -9.72 -7.39
C PHE A 72 0.52 -9.04 -7.56
N LEU A 73 0.19 -8.62 -8.78
CA LEU A 73 -1.11 -7.98 -9.09
C LEU A 73 -2.27 -8.96 -8.88
N ILE A 74 -2.14 -10.22 -9.33
CA ILE A 74 -3.17 -11.27 -9.12
C ILE A 74 -3.49 -11.43 -7.63
N VAL A 75 -2.46 -11.60 -6.80
CA VAL A 75 -2.62 -11.77 -5.35
C VAL A 75 -3.26 -10.53 -4.73
N THR A 76 -2.87 -9.33 -5.19
CA THR A 76 -3.46 -8.07 -4.70
C THR A 76 -4.93 -7.92 -5.09
N VAL A 77 -5.35 -8.40 -6.28
CA VAL A 77 -6.78 -8.45 -6.65
C VAL A 77 -7.54 -9.39 -5.72
N ALA A 78 -7.01 -10.58 -5.46
CA ALA A 78 -7.61 -11.54 -4.54
C ALA A 78 -7.75 -10.96 -3.12
N TRP A 79 -6.69 -10.30 -2.63
CA TRP A 79 -6.69 -9.59 -1.35
C TRP A 79 -7.72 -8.46 -1.29
N ALA A 80 -7.84 -7.65 -2.36
CA ALA A 80 -8.82 -6.58 -2.41
C ALA A 80 -10.26 -7.12 -2.42
N ALA A 81 -10.51 -8.21 -3.15
CA ALA A 81 -11.82 -8.88 -3.17
C ALA A 81 -12.16 -9.48 -1.79
N HIS A 82 -11.19 -10.11 -1.13
CA HIS A 82 -11.32 -10.62 0.23
C HIS A 82 -11.65 -9.50 1.22
N THR A 83 -10.91 -8.40 1.17
CA THR A 83 -11.14 -7.24 2.05
C THR A 83 -12.55 -6.68 1.88
N ARG A 84 -13.05 -6.59 0.65
CA ARG A 84 -14.42 -6.15 0.35
C ARG A 84 -15.48 -7.09 0.90
N LEU A 85 -15.27 -8.39 0.75
CA LEU A 85 -16.18 -9.40 1.28
C LEU A 85 -16.32 -9.27 2.79
N PHE A 86 -15.21 -9.10 3.51
CA PHE A 86 -15.25 -8.99 4.96
C PHE A 86 -15.67 -7.61 5.49
N GLN A 87 -15.66 -6.57 4.66
CA GLN A 87 -16.35 -5.30 4.96
C GLN A 87 -17.88 -5.47 5.00
N VAL A 88 -18.44 -6.36 4.17
CA VAL A 88 -19.88 -6.71 4.19
C VAL A 88 -20.23 -7.51 5.44
N VAL A 89 -19.42 -8.52 5.74
CA VAL A 89 -19.60 -9.44 6.87
C VAL A 89 -19.42 -8.66 8.19
N GLY A 90 -18.27 -8.08 8.49
CA GLY A 90 -18.10 -7.27 9.69
C GLY A 90 -17.87 -8.09 10.97
N LYS A 91 -18.79 -8.98 11.37
CA LYS A 91 -18.62 -9.91 12.51
C LYS A 91 -18.38 -11.36 12.03
N ILE A 92 -17.65 -12.18 12.79
CA ILE A 92 -17.32 -13.56 12.40
C ILE A 92 -17.71 -14.58 13.47
N ASP A 93 -17.97 -15.81 13.02
CA ASP A 93 -18.12 -17.01 13.85
C ASP A 93 -17.07 -18.07 13.44
N ASP A 94 -17.03 -19.21 14.14
CA ASP A 94 -16.05 -20.27 13.87
C ASP A 94 -16.19 -20.86 12.46
N THR A 95 -17.42 -20.94 11.93
CA THR A 95 -17.70 -21.42 10.56
C THR A 95 -17.10 -20.49 9.52
N LEU A 96 -17.32 -19.18 9.65
CA LEU A 96 -16.73 -18.16 8.77
C LEU A 96 -15.21 -18.15 8.86
N ALA A 97 -14.65 -18.37 10.04
CA ALA A 97 -13.20 -18.47 10.22
C ALA A 97 -12.61 -19.67 9.46
N LEU A 98 -13.27 -20.83 9.51
CA LEU A 98 -12.86 -22.03 8.76
C LEU A 98 -13.00 -21.84 7.25
N LEU A 99 -14.11 -21.24 6.79
CA LEU A 99 -14.31 -20.90 5.37
C LEU A 99 -13.26 -19.90 4.88
N ASN A 100 -12.88 -18.93 5.71
CA ASN A 100 -11.78 -18.01 5.41
C ASN A 100 -10.46 -18.75 5.24
N LEU A 101 -10.12 -19.66 6.16
CA LEU A 101 -8.88 -20.45 6.09
C LEU A 101 -8.84 -21.31 4.82
N PHE A 102 -9.96 -21.94 4.46
CA PHE A 102 -10.05 -22.73 3.24
C PHE A 102 -9.89 -21.86 1.98
N SER A 103 -10.46 -20.65 1.96
CA SER A 103 -10.27 -19.67 0.89
C SER A 103 -8.79 -19.31 0.68
N LEU A 104 -8.03 -19.16 1.77
CA LEU A 104 -6.59 -18.89 1.72
C LEU A 104 -5.77 -20.11 1.27
N MET A 105 -6.21 -21.33 1.60
CA MET A 105 -5.50 -22.58 1.28
C MET A 105 -5.55 -22.96 -0.20
N VAL A 106 -6.64 -22.67 -0.90
CA VAL A 106 -6.89 -23.05 -2.30
C VAL A 106 -5.89 -22.43 -3.31
N ALA A 107 -5.03 -21.50 -2.88
CA ALA A 107 -4.10 -20.80 -3.74
C ALA A 107 -2.92 -21.62 -4.30
N PHE A 108 -2.74 -22.90 -3.93
CA PHE A 108 -1.53 -23.67 -4.25
C PHE A 108 -1.80 -25.01 -4.90
N PRO A 109 -1.47 -25.16 -6.19
CA PRO A 109 -1.04 -26.47 -6.65
C PRO A 109 0.19 -26.40 -7.56
N GLU A 110 1.07 -27.39 -7.42
CA GLU A 110 2.20 -27.66 -8.32
C GLU A 110 1.75 -28.65 -9.41
N ALA A 111 1.34 -28.16 -10.59
CA ALA A 111 0.99 -29.04 -11.72
C ALA A 111 1.31 -28.43 -13.09
N PRO A 112 1.69 -29.26 -14.09
CA PRO A 112 2.18 -28.81 -15.41
C PRO A 112 1.12 -28.20 -16.36
N LEU A 113 -0.15 -28.13 -15.96
CA LEU A 113 -1.25 -27.51 -16.73
C LEU A 113 -1.61 -26.13 -16.14
N GLY A 114 -0.70 -25.17 -16.22
CA GLY A 114 -0.81 -23.88 -15.51
C GLY A 114 -2.14 -23.11 -15.73
N ILE A 115 -2.72 -23.14 -16.93
CA ILE A 115 -3.99 -22.45 -17.22
C ILE A 115 -5.18 -23.13 -16.52
N LEU A 116 -5.31 -24.45 -16.69
CA LEU A 116 -6.40 -25.21 -16.07
C LEU A 116 -6.32 -25.11 -14.55
N LEU A 117 -5.10 -25.17 -14.02
CA LEU A 117 -4.83 -25.04 -12.60
C LEU A 117 -5.23 -23.67 -12.05
N PHE A 118 -4.80 -22.60 -12.72
CA PHE A 118 -5.20 -21.24 -12.38
C PHE A 118 -6.72 -21.07 -12.39
N CYS A 119 -7.39 -21.58 -13.45
CA CYS A 119 -8.85 -21.55 -13.53
C CYS A 119 -9.51 -22.30 -12.38
N VAL A 120 -9.02 -23.50 -12.03
CA VAL A 120 -9.54 -24.29 -10.91
C VAL A 120 -9.38 -23.54 -9.59
N CYS A 121 -8.21 -22.94 -9.33
CA CYS A 121 -7.99 -22.16 -8.11
C CYS A 121 -8.94 -20.96 -8.03
N VAL A 122 -9.07 -20.17 -9.10
CA VAL A 122 -9.98 -19.01 -9.11
C VAL A 122 -11.44 -19.43 -8.93
N MET A 123 -11.86 -20.53 -9.57
CA MET A 123 -13.21 -21.07 -9.39
C MET A 123 -13.45 -21.55 -7.95
N ALA A 124 -12.49 -22.24 -7.34
CA ALA A 124 -12.60 -22.72 -5.98
C ALA A 124 -12.60 -21.56 -4.96
N VAL A 125 -11.73 -20.56 -5.10
CA VAL A 125 -11.76 -19.34 -4.28
C VAL A 125 -13.12 -18.64 -4.41
N GLY A 126 -13.62 -18.48 -5.64
CA GLY A 126 -14.91 -17.84 -5.86
C GLY A 126 -16.09 -18.63 -5.31
N ALA A 127 -16.05 -19.97 -5.35
CA ALA A 127 -17.08 -20.82 -4.74
C ALA A 127 -17.10 -20.67 -3.22
N VAL A 128 -15.93 -20.63 -2.57
CA VAL A 128 -15.80 -20.45 -1.12
C VAL A 128 -16.25 -19.06 -0.71
N GLN A 129 -15.87 -18.02 -1.45
CA GLN A 129 -16.36 -16.66 -1.23
C GLN A 129 -17.88 -16.56 -1.42
N ALA A 130 -18.45 -17.21 -2.43
CA ALA A 130 -19.90 -17.28 -2.63
C ALA A 130 -20.60 -17.98 -1.45
N LEU A 131 -20.01 -19.05 -0.91
CA LEU A 131 -20.51 -19.74 0.27
C LEU A 131 -20.49 -18.83 1.51
N ILE A 132 -19.40 -18.08 1.72
CA ILE A 132 -19.30 -17.07 2.79
C ILE A 132 -20.43 -16.03 2.66
N VAL A 133 -20.69 -15.51 1.46
CA VAL A 133 -21.78 -14.56 1.22
C VAL A 133 -23.13 -15.20 1.56
N VAL A 134 -23.41 -16.39 1.04
CA VAL A 134 -24.70 -17.07 1.29
C VAL A 134 -24.91 -17.33 2.77
N TYR A 135 -23.86 -17.77 3.48
CA TYR A 135 -23.90 -17.99 4.92
C TYR A 135 -24.13 -16.70 5.72
N ALA A 136 -23.37 -15.64 5.44
CA ALA A 136 -23.51 -14.35 6.13
C ALA A 136 -24.91 -13.74 5.92
N PHE A 137 -25.53 -13.91 4.74
CA PHE A 137 -26.90 -13.45 4.51
C PHE A 137 -27.97 -14.38 5.10
N HIS A 138 -27.63 -15.62 5.45
CA HIS A 138 -28.52 -16.52 6.17
C HIS A 138 -28.58 -16.20 7.68
N CYS A 139 -27.48 -15.66 8.22
CA CYS A 139 -27.34 -15.24 9.63
C CYS A 139 -27.20 -13.71 9.73
N PRO A 140 -28.30 -12.93 9.77
CA PRO A 140 -28.25 -11.46 9.62
C PRO A 140 -27.40 -10.72 10.68
N HIS A 141 -27.26 -11.30 11.88
CA HIS A 141 -26.44 -10.75 12.98
C HIS A 141 -24.92 -10.75 12.68
N LEU A 142 -24.49 -11.51 11.66
CA LEU A 142 -23.11 -11.55 11.19
C LEU A 142 -22.80 -10.48 10.15
N LEU A 143 -23.78 -9.69 9.69
CA LEU A 143 -23.59 -8.64 8.70
C LEU A 143 -23.19 -7.32 9.35
N SER A 144 -22.59 -6.42 8.58
CA SER A 144 -22.33 -5.07 9.05
C SER A 144 -23.65 -4.35 9.40
N PRO A 145 -23.68 -3.50 10.44
CA PRO A 145 -24.91 -2.90 10.95
C PRO A 145 -25.63 -2.04 9.89
N GLN A 146 -24.87 -1.48 8.95
CA GLN A 146 -25.41 -0.71 7.82
C GLN A 146 -26.25 -1.57 6.86
N ILE A 147 -25.80 -2.81 6.61
CA ILE A 147 -26.48 -3.75 5.70
C ILE A 147 -27.61 -4.47 6.42
N GLU A 148 -27.42 -4.79 7.70
CA GLU A 148 -28.43 -5.41 8.55
C GLU A 148 -29.72 -4.56 8.63
N CYS A 149 -29.58 -3.25 8.79
CA CYS A 149 -30.70 -2.30 8.90
C CYS A 149 -31.36 -1.97 7.54
N SER A 150 -30.83 -2.47 6.42
CA SER A 150 -31.32 -2.12 5.09
C SER A 150 -32.58 -2.90 4.70
N ALA A 151 -33.52 -2.22 4.03
CA ALA A 151 -34.77 -2.82 3.55
C ALA A 151 -34.56 -3.77 2.33
N HIS A 152 -33.46 -3.60 1.58
CA HIS A 152 -33.22 -4.26 0.29
C HIS A 152 -32.19 -5.41 0.34
N ARG A 153 -32.15 -6.20 1.43
CA ARG A 153 -31.15 -7.27 1.66
C ARG A 153 -31.02 -8.29 0.53
N ALA A 154 -32.12 -8.70 -0.09
CA ALA A 154 -32.10 -9.67 -1.19
C ALA A 154 -31.36 -9.13 -2.43
N LEU A 155 -31.48 -7.83 -2.70
CA LEU A 155 -30.82 -7.17 -3.81
C LEU A 155 -29.31 -7.02 -3.56
N TYR A 156 -28.91 -6.72 -2.32
CA TYR A 156 -27.49 -6.74 -1.91
C TYR A 156 -26.88 -8.13 -2.09
N ARG A 157 -27.56 -9.18 -1.62
CA ARG A 157 -27.11 -10.57 -1.79
C ARG A 157 -26.86 -10.90 -3.27
N GLN A 158 -27.83 -10.60 -4.14
CA GLN A 158 -27.71 -10.92 -5.57
C GLN A 158 -26.55 -10.18 -6.24
N ARG A 159 -26.31 -8.92 -5.87
CA ARG A 159 -25.21 -8.11 -6.43
C ARG A 159 -23.84 -8.56 -5.96
N ILE A 160 -23.69 -8.82 -4.66
CA ILE A 160 -22.41 -9.28 -4.09
C ILE A 160 -22.07 -10.64 -4.70
N LEU A 161 -23.04 -11.56 -4.75
CA LEU A 161 -22.86 -12.87 -5.37
C LEU A 161 -22.50 -12.77 -6.86
N GLY A 162 -23.18 -11.89 -7.62
CA GLY A 162 -22.84 -11.65 -9.03
C GLY A 162 -21.44 -11.09 -9.24
N THR A 163 -20.95 -10.27 -8.30
CA THR A 163 -19.60 -9.70 -8.35
C THR A 163 -18.54 -10.76 -8.05
N VAL A 164 -18.75 -11.57 -7.01
CA VAL A 164 -17.86 -12.68 -6.63
C VAL A 164 -17.80 -13.75 -7.72
N LEU A 165 -18.93 -14.11 -8.33
CA LEU A 165 -19.01 -15.16 -9.36
C LEU A 165 -18.53 -14.73 -10.76
N ARG A 166 -18.32 -13.43 -11.00
CA ARG A 166 -17.88 -12.94 -12.32
C ARG A 166 -16.50 -13.49 -12.71
N GLY A 167 -15.55 -13.54 -11.77
CA GLY A 167 -14.22 -14.11 -12.00
C GLY A 167 -14.28 -15.60 -12.35
N PRO A 168 -14.88 -16.45 -11.50
CA PRO A 168 -15.13 -17.87 -11.79
C PRO A 168 -15.82 -18.12 -13.13
N ALA A 169 -16.83 -17.33 -13.50
CA ALA A 169 -17.54 -17.49 -14.77
C ALA A 169 -16.61 -17.23 -15.98
N LEU A 170 -15.75 -16.21 -15.90
CA LEU A 170 -14.74 -15.94 -16.93
C LEU A 170 -13.67 -17.03 -16.98
N CYS A 171 -13.24 -17.57 -15.83
CA CYS A 171 -12.30 -18.67 -15.76
C CYS A 171 -12.88 -19.99 -16.29
N LEU A 172 -14.16 -20.26 -16.05
CA LEU A 172 -14.88 -21.41 -16.61
C LEU A 172 -14.92 -21.30 -18.15
N ALA A 173 -15.25 -20.11 -18.67
CA ALA A 173 -15.19 -19.85 -20.11
C ALA A 173 -13.76 -20.03 -20.64
N ALA A 174 -12.74 -19.49 -19.96
CA ALA A 174 -11.34 -19.63 -20.35
C ALA A 174 -10.87 -21.10 -20.38
N ALA A 175 -11.28 -21.90 -19.40
CA ALA A 175 -11.00 -23.34 -19.36
C ALA A 175 -11.68 -24.08 -20.52
N GLY A 176 -12.94 -23.75 -20.83
CA GLY A 176 -13.65 -24.30 -21.99
C GLY A 176 -12.96 -23.94 -23.32
N PHE A 177 -12.62 -22.67 -23.53
CA PHE A 177 -11.91 -22.23 -24.72
C PHE A 177 -10.47 -22.75 -24.81
N SER A 178 -9.83 -23.11 -23.70
CA SER A 178 -8.50 -23.71 -23.70
C SER A 178 -8.45 -25.03 -24.49
N LEU A 179 -9.58 -25.74 -24.64
CA LEU A 179 -9.66 -26.99 -25.39
C LEU A 179 -9.79 -26.79 -26.90
N PHE A 180 -10.25 -25.60 -27.34
CA PHE A 180 -10.56 -25.32 -28.74
C PHE A 180 -9.66 -24.25 -29.37
N PHE A 181 -9.31 -23.21 -28.61
CA PHE A 181 -8.56 -22.04 -29.09
C PHE A 181 -7.80 -21.34 -27.96
N TYR A 182 -6.53 -21.71 -27.79
CA TYR A 182 -5.66 -21.20 -26.70
C TYR A 182 -5.53 -19.67 -26.64
N PRO A 183 -5.49 -18.88 -27.74
CA PRO A 183 -5.31 -17.43 -27.65
C PRO A 183 -6.48 -16.71 -26.94
N VAL A 184 -7.71 -17.19 -27.12
CA VAL A 184 -8.89 -16.63 -26.43
C VAL A 184 -8.86 -16.92 -24.94
N SER A 185 -8.35 -18.09 -24.53
CA SER A 185 -8.17 -18.43 -23.12
C SER A 185 -7.22 -17.46 -22.41
N TYR A 186 -6.08 -17.13 -23.04
CA TYR A 186 -5.15 -16.12 -22.52
C TYR A 186 -5.77 -14.72 -22.44
N LEU A 187 -6.56 -14.32 -23.43
CA LEU A 187 -7.23 -13.02 -23.43
C LEU A 187 -8.27 -12.92 -22.28
N LEU A 188 -9.02 -13.98 -22.04
CA LEU A 188 -9.98 -14.07 -20.93
C LEU A 188 -9.26 -14.02 -19.58
N MET A 189 -8.14 -14.73 -19.43
CA MET A 189 -7.33 -14.71 -18.22
C MET A 189 -6.74 -13.31 -17.96
N ALA A 190 -6.19 -12.66 -19.00
CA ALA A 190 -5.75 -11.27 -18.92
C ALA A 190 -6.91 -10.35 -18.52
N THR A 191 -8.12 -10.59 -19.04
CA THR A 191 -9.29 -9.80 -18.66
C THR A 191 -9.63 -9.95 -17.17
N VAL A 192 -9.60 -11.16 -16.60
CA VAL A 192 -9.83 -11.38 -15.16
C VAL A 192 -8.84 -10.57 -14.31
N ILE A 193 -7.59 -10.51 -14.74
CA ILE A 193 -6.50 -9.85 -14.00
C ILE A 193 -6.57 -8.33 -14.15
N PHE A 194 -6.70 -7.83 -15.38
CA PHE A 194 -6.56 -6.41 -15.69
C PHE A 194 -7.87 -5.62 -15.61
N LEU A 195 -9.04 -6.25 -15.75
CA LEU A 195 -10.33 -5.55 -15.71
C LEU A 195 -10.57 -4.75 -14.41
N PRO A 196 -10.23 -5.26 -13.20
CA PRO A 196 -10.33 -4.47 -11.97
C PRO A 196 -9.44 -3.22 -11.98
N TYR A 197 -8.27 -3.29 -12.63
CA TYR A 197 -7.34 -2.17 -12.73
C TYR A 197 -7.75 -1.16 -13.81
N VAL A 198 -8.17 -1.65 -14.98
CA VAL A 198 -8.67 -0.82 -16.09
C VAL A 198 -9.94 -0.09 -15.66
N SER A 199 -10.85 -0.74 -14.94
CA SER A 199 -12.06 -0.08 -14.42
C SER A 199 -11.74 1.01 -13.39
N LYS A 200 -10.79 0.77 -12.48
CA LYS A 200 -10.25 1.79 -11.55
C LYS A 200 -9.66 2.99 -12.30
N ALA A 201 -8.78 2.72 -13.28
CA ALA A 201 -8.13 3.77 -14.06
C ALA A 201 -9.12 4.56 -14.94
N ALA A 202 -10.07 3.87 -15.58
CA ALA A 202 -11.11 4.49 -16.40
C ALA A 202 -12.07 5.33 -15.55
N GLY A 203 -12.43 4.86 -14.35
CA GLY A 203 -13.22 5.62 -13.38
C GLY A 203 -12.51 6.90 -12.95
N TRP A 204 -11.22 6.81 -12.64
CA TRP A 204 -10.39 7.98 -12.31
C TRP A 204 -10.29 8.97 -13.48
N CYS A 205 -10.00 8.50 -14.70
CA CYS A 205 -9.96 9.36 -15.89
C CYS A 205 -11.30 10.03 -16.16
N ARG A 206 -12.41 9.29 -16.03
CA ARG A 206 -13.77 9.81 -16.23
C ARG A 206 -14.12 10.88 -15.20
N ALA A 207 -13.83 10.64 -13.92
CA ALA A 207 -14.06 11.62 -12.85
C ALA A 207 -13.29 12.93 -13.10
N ARG A 208 -12.08 12.83 -13.66
CA ARG A 208 -11.24 13.99 -13.99
C ARG A 208 -11.71 14.75 -15.24
N LEU A 209 -12.27 14.05 -16.23
CA LEU A 209 -12.71 14.62 -17.51
C LEU A 209 -14.13 15.21 -17.46
N VAL A 210 -15.05 14.61 -16.69
CA VAL A 210 -16.49 14.94 -16.73
C VAL A 210 -16.94 15.76 -15.51
N GLY A 211 -16.08 15.92 -14.50
CA GLY A 211 -16.43 16.58 -13.22
C GLY A 211 -17.35 15.72 -12.34
N PRO A 212 -17.56 16.09 -11.06
CA PRO A 212 -18.47 15.37 -10.18
C PRO A 212 -19.91 15.53 -10.69
N ARG A 213 -20.51 14.45 -11.20
CA ARG A 213 -21.92 14.46 -11.63
C ARG A 213 -22.77 14.04 -10.44
N GLU A 214 -23.63 14.93 -9.95
CA GLU A 214 -24.70 14.54 -9.03
C GLU A 214 -25.58 13.48 -9.70
N PRO A 215 -25.81 12.32 -9.08
CA PRO A 215 -26.61 11.26 -9.66
C PRO A 215 -28.11 11.67 -9.70
N PRO A 216 -28.88 11.24 -10.73
CA PRO A 216 -30.30 11.58 -10.85
C PRO A 216 -31.15 11.01 -9.70
N ALA A 217 -32.11 11.82 -9.25
CA ALA A 217 -32.88 11.71 -8.00
C ALA A 217 -33.71 10.42 -7.77
N HIS A 218 -33.85 9.52 -8.75
CA HIS A 218 -34.70 8.32 -8.64
C HIS A 218 -33.96 6.98 -8.81
N SER A 219 -32.65 7.00 -8.96
CA SER A 219 -31.77 5.81 -8.93
C SER A 219 -31.09 5.61 -7.56
N LEU A 220 -31.59 6.29 -6.52
CA LEU A 220 -30.82 6.78 -5.39
C LEU A 220 -30.70 5.86 -4.17
N GLU A 221 -31.30 4.67 -4.17
CA GLU A 221 -31.02 3.65 -3.12
C GLU A 221 -30.41 2.36 -3.64
N ILE A 222 -30.51 2.12 -4.95
CA ILE A 222 -30.16 0.82 -5.53
C ILE A 222 -28.72 0.79 -6.03
N PHE A 223 -28.01 1.92 -6.20
CA PHE A 223 -26.82 1.98 -7.06
C PHE A 223 -25.48 2.35 -6.40
N THR A 224 -25.18 1.96 -5.16
CA THR A 224 -23.80 2.10 -4.63
C THR A 224 -23.48 1.03 -3.55
N PHE A 225 -23.51 -0.26 -3.89
CA PHE A 225 -22.51 -1.15 -3.29
C PHE A 225 -21.31 -1.10 -4.22
N ASP A 226 -20.43 -0.17 -3.89
CA ASP A 226 -19.66 0.59 -4.83
C ASP A 226 -18.32 -0.11 -5.08
N LEU A 227 -18.01 -0.45 -6.34
CA LEU A 227 -16.63 -0.73 -6.76
C LEU A 227 -15.69 0.46 -6.44
N HIS A 228 -16.26 1.62 -6.06
CA HIS A 228 -15.59 2.85 -5.63
C HIS A 228 -15.48 3.08 -4.12
N GLU A 229 -16.02 2.22 -3.25
CA GLU A 229 -15.85 2.46 -1.81
C GLU A 229 -14.34 2.45 -1.48
N PRO A 230 -13.79 3.30 -0.60
CA PRO A 230 -12.38 3.24 -0.24
C PRO A 230 -12.03 1.88 0.40
N LEU A 231 -10.83 1.34 0.14
CA LEU A 231 -10.33 0.21 0.94
C LEU A 231 -10.13 0.70 2.38
N SER A 232 -10.33 -0.17 3.37
CA SER A 232 -10.01 0.18 4.75
C SER A 232 -8.52 0.56 4.85
N LYS A 233 -8.25 1.71 5.47
CA LYS A 233 -6.90 2.23 5.67
C LYS A 233 -6.03 1.21 6.40
N GLU A 234 -6.54 0.63 7.48
CA GLU A 234 -5.84 -0.36 8.32
C GLU A 234 -5.40 -1.59 7.50
N ARG A 235 -6.25 -2.05 6.58
CA ARG A 235 -5.96 -3.20 5.72
C ARG A 235 -4.85 -2.87 4.73
N VAL A 236 -4.89 -1.67 4.14
CA VAL A 236 -3.84 -1.19 3.24
C VAL A 236 -2.51 -1.05 3.97
N GLU A 237 -2.51 -0.54 5.20
CA GLU A 237 -1.31 -0.43 6.05
C GLU A 237 -0.76 -1.82 6.39
N ALA A 238 -1.58 -2.75 6.88
CA ALA A 238 -1.16 -4.10 7.24
C ALA A 238 -0.57 -4.88 6.05
N PHE A 239 -1.19 -4.79 4.87
CA PHE A 239 -0.66 -5.41 3.65
C PHE A 239 0.69 -4.77 3.24
N SER A 240 0.80 -3.44 3.33
CA SER A 240 2.05 -2.72 3.01
C SER A 240 3.18 -3.13 3.96
N ASP A 241 2.92 -3.15 5.27
CA ASP A 241 3.89 -3.54 6.29
C ASP A 241 4.38 -4.98 6.08
N GLY A 242 3.50 -5.90 5.71
CA GLY A 242 3.85 -7.27 5.38
C GLY A 242 4.80 -7.38 4.17
N VAL A 243 4.55 -6.63 3.10
CA VAL A 243 5.45 -6.58 1.92
C VAL A 243 6.83 -6.03 2.32
N TYR A 244 6.89 -4.92 3.06
CA TYR A 244 8.16 -4.35 3.51
C TYR A 244 8.95 -5.30 4.42
N ALA A 245 8.27 -5.99 5.34
CA ALA A 245 8.90 -6.96 6.23
C ALA A 245 9.49 -8.16 5.47
N ILE A 246 8.77 -8.68 4.47
CA ILE A 246 9.27 -9.79 3.67
C ILE A 246 10.42 -9.37 2.77
N VAL A 247 10.36 -8.19 2.16
CA VAL A 247 11.51 -7.65 1.42
C VAL A 247 12.75 -7.56 2.31
N ALA A 248 12.63 -7.01 3.52
CA ALA A 248 13.74 -6.95 4.47
C ALA A 248 14.26 -8.34 4.86
N THR A 249 13.36 -9.31 5.01
CA THR A 249 13.70 -10.71 5.34
C THR A 249 14.46 -11.39 4.19
N LEU A 250 14.02 -11.19 2.95
CA LEU A 250 14.71 -11.74 1.77
C LEU A 250 16.13 -11.18 1.63
N LEU A 251 16.34 -9.90 1.97
CA LEU A 251 17.68 -9.29 1.95
C LEU A 251 18.64 -9.92 2.95
N ILE A 252 18.20 -10.24 4.17
CA ILE A 252 19.07 -10.86 5.17
C ILE A 252 19.28 -12.36 4.88
N LEU A 253 18.27 -13.06 4.37
CA LEU A 253 18.41 -14.46 3.97
C LEU A 253 19.46 -14.64 2.87
N ASP A 254 19.50 -13.73 1.89
CA ASP A 254 20.52 -13.72 0.82
C ASP A 254 21.94 -13.62 1.41
N ILE A 255 22.15 -12.74 2.39
CA ILE A 255 23.42 -12.62 3.12
C ILE A 255 23.74 -13.90 3.91
N CYS A 256 22.74 -14.50 4.57
CA CYS A 256 22.94 -15.70 5.36
C CYS A 256 23.27 -16.93 4.51
N GLU A 257 22.77 -16.99 3.27
CA GLU A 257 23.05 -18.09 2.34
C GLU A 257 24.45 -17.96 1.71
N ASP A 258 24.81 -16.76 1.22
CA ASP A 258 26.03 -16.58 0.43
C ASP A 258 27.30 -16.27 1.24
N ASN A 259 27.18 -15.68 2.43
CA ASN A 259 28.33 -15.12 3.15
C ASN A 259 28.72 -15.88 4.43
N VAL A 260 28.14 -17.04 4.67
CA VAL A 260 28.55 -17.96 5.74
C VAL A 260 29.60 -18.92 5.16
N PRO A 261 30.91 -18.74 5.46
CA PRO A 261 31.95 -19.51 4.81
C PRO A 261 32.00 -20.95 5.33
N ASP A 262 32.22 -21.93 4.44
CA ASP A 262 32.44 -23.33 4.84
C ASP A 262 33.78 -23.44 5.58
N PRO A 263 33.87 -24.17 6.71
CA PRO A 263 35.12 -24.43 7.41
C PRO A 263 36.27 -24.92 6.51
N LYS A 264 35.98 -25.65 5.43
CA LYS A 264 36.96 -26.11 4.45
C LYS A 264 37.56 -24.95 3.66
N ASP A 265 36.73 -24.00 3.24
CA ASP A 265 37.14 -22.82 2.46
C ASP A 265 37.94 -21.86 3.33
N VAL A 266 37.53 -21.65 4.59
CA VAL A 266 38.31 -20.86 5.56
C VAL A 266 39.70 -21.46 5.77
N LYS A 267 39.79 -22.79 5.84
CA LYS A 267 41.07 -23.48 6.02
C LYS A 267 41.96 -23.41 4.78
N ALA A 268 41.38 -23.57 3.59
CA ALA A 268 42.10 -23.59 2.32
C ALA A 268 42.53 -22.19 1.86
N GLU A 269 41.64 -21.21 1.90
CA GLU A 269 41.87 -19.87 1.33
C GLU A 269 42.40 -18.86 2.35
N PHE A 270 42.03 -19.01 3.63
CA PHE A 270 42.35 -18.04 4.69
C PHE A 270 43.24 -18.61 5.79
N HIS A 271 43.88 -19.77 5.54
CA HIS A 271 44.77 -20.46 6.49
C HIS A 271 44.14 -20.71 7.87
N GLY A 272 42.81 -20.92 7.92
CA GLY A 272 42.06 -21.13 9.16
C GLY A 272 41.69 -19.85 9.90
N SER A 273 41.98 -18.67 9.36
CA SER A 273 41.61 -17.38 9.96
C SER A 273 40.21 -16.93 9.53
N LEU A 274 39.22 -17.11 10.41
CA LEU A 274 37.87 -16.60 10.19
C LEU A 274 37.83 -15.06 10.07
N VAL A 275 38.70 -14.35 10.78
CA VAL A 275 38.76 -12.87 10.72
C VAL A 275 39.15 -12.39 9.32
N ALA A 276 40.08 -13.10 8.66
CA ALA A 276 40.46 -12.77 7.29
C ALA A 276 39.30 -13.02 6.31
N ALA A 277 38.59 -14.14 6.47
CA ALA A 277 37.40 -14.45 5.68
C ALA A 277 36.28 -13.41 5.87
N LEU A 278 35.98 -13.03 7.11
CA LEU A 278 34.96 -12.01 7.42
C LEU A 278 35.32 -10.63 6.86
N ARG A 279 36.61 -10.25 6.89
CA ARG A 279 37.06 -8.98 6.32
C ARG A 279 36.88 -8.96 4.80
N ALA A 280 37.07 -10.09 4.12
CA ALA A 280 36.80 -10.22 2.69
C ALA A 280 35.31 -10.03 2.35
N SER A 281 34.41 -10.52 3.21
CA SER A 281 32.95 -10.34 3.06
C SER A 281 32.43 -8.95 3.48
N GLY A 282 33.29 -8.07 4.01
CA GLY A 282 32.93 -6.74 4.53
C GLY A 282 32.04 -5.88 3.59
N PRO A 283 32.38 -5.74 2.29
CA PRO A 283 31.57 -4.98 1.34
C PRO A 283 30.13 -5.49 1.18
N HIS A 284 29.92 -6.81 1.30
CA HIS A 284 28.57 -7.40 1.21
C HIS A 284 27.71 -7.01 2.42
N PHE A 285 28.28 -7.00 3.62
CA PHE A 285 27.56 -6.51 4.81
C PHE A 285 27.20 -5.03 4.67
N LEU A 286 28.09 -4.20 4.12
CA LEU A 286 27.79 -2.78 3.88
C LEU A 286 26.68 -2.60 2.83
N ALA A 287 26.70 -3.39 1.76
CA ALA A 287 25.65 -3.40 0.75
C ALA A 287 24.29 -3.81 1.34
N TYR A 288 24.28 -4.81 2.22
CA TYR A 288 23.08 -5.20 2.98
C TYR A 288 22.52 -4.03 3.81
N PHE A 289 23.37 -3.35 4.60
CA PHE A 289 22.91 -2.22 5.42
C PHE A 289 22.35 -1.07 4.56
N GLY A 290 22.94 -0.79 3.40
CA GLY A 290 22.41 0.19 2.44
C GLY A 290 21.03 -0.20 1.90
N SER A 291 20.87 -1.46 1.49
CA SER A 291 19.59 -2.00 1.00
C SER A 291 18.51 -2.00 2.08
N PHE A 292 18.85 -2.46 3.28
CA PHE A 292 17.95 -2.44 4.44
C PHE A 292 17.54 -1.01 4.79
N ALA A 293 18.48 -0.06 4.78
CA ALA A 293 18.17 1.36 4.98
C ALA A 293 17.24 1.90 3.90
N THR A 294 17.43 1.52 2.63
CA THR A 294 16.54 1.91 1.54
C THR A 294 15.12 1.41 1.75
N VAL A 295 14.95 0.14 2.08
CA VAL A 295 13.64 -0.48 2.37
C VAL A 295 12.99 0.23 3.57
N GLY A 296 13.73 0.41 4.67
CA GLY A 296 13.24 1.04 5.89
C GLY A 296 12.84 2.51 5.70
N LEU A 297 13.56 3.26 4.87
CA LEU A 297 13.24 4.67 4.60
C LEU A 297 12.06 4.82 3.63
N LEU A 298 11.92 3.91 2.65
CA LEU A 298 10.71 3.83 1.82
C LEU A 298 9.47 3.48 2.67
N TRP A 299 9.61 2.53 3.59
CA TRP A 299 8.58 2.22 4.58
C TRP A 299 8.26 3.43 5.47
N PHE A 300 9.28 4.13 5.97
CA PHE A 300 9.08 5.31 6.82
C PHE A 300 8.36 6.44 6.08
N ALA A 301 8.66 6.65 4.79
CA ALA A 301 7.96 7.61 3.94
C ALA A 301 6.49 7.23 3.74
N HIS A 302 6.21 5.95 3.47
CA HIS A 302 4.87 5.39 3.37
C HIS A 302 4.08 5.52 4.67
N HIS A 303 4.64 5.05 5.79
CA HIS A 303 4.05 5.16 7.12
C HIS A 303 3.71 6.61 7.47
N SER A 304 4.66 7.53 7.24
CA SER A 304 4.44 8.96 7.45
C SER A 304 3.30 9.53 6.60
N LEU A 305 3.16 9.07 5.36
CA LEU A 305 2.09 9.47 4.45
C LEU A 305 0.74 8.97 4.95
N PHE A 306 0.64 7.68 5.28
CA PHE A 306 -0.61 7.06 5.73
C PHE A 306 -1.07 7.54 7.11
N LEU A 307 -0.16 7.93 8.02
CA LEU A 307 -0.51 8.62 9.26
C LEU A 307 -1.36 9.88 9.01
N HIS A 308 -1.08 10.64 7.95
CA HIS A 308 -1.78 11.88 7.62
C HIS A 308 -2.97 11.69 6.66
N ILE A 309 -3.17 10.48 6.14
CA ILE A 309 -4.35 10.12 5.33
C ILE A 309 -5.52 9.80 6.28
N ARG A 310 -6.65 10.48 6.07
CA ARG A 310 -7.93 10.24 6.75
C ARG A 310 -8.75 9.17 6.05
N LYS A 311 -8.79 9.19 4.71
CA LYS A 311 -9.60 8.29 3.88
C LYS A 311 -8.78 7.84 2.67
N ALA A 312 -8.59 6.53 2.52
CA ALA A 312 -7.80 5.95 1.43
C ALA A 312 -8.67 5.76 0.17
N THR A 313 -8.59 6.67 -0.79
CA THR A 313 -9.42 6.58 -2.00
C THR A 313 -8.99 5.44 -2.93
N GLN A 314 -9.87 5.03 -3.84
CA GLN A 314 -9.60 4.01 -4.85
C GLN A 314 -8.32 4.26 -5.69
N PRO A 315 -8.07 5.47 -6.24
CA PRO A 315 -6.82 5.73 -6.97
C PRO A 315 -5.58 5.62 -6.08
N MET A 316 -5.67 6.04 -4.81
CA MET A 316 -4.58 5.87 -3.84
C MET A 316 -4.27 4.39 -3.61
N GLY A 317 -5.28 3.53 -3.52
CA GLY A 317 -5.09 2.08 -3.40
C GLY A 317 -4.42 1.45 -4.64
N LEU A 318 -4.74 1.92 -5.84
CA LEU A 318 -4.07 1.50 -7.08
C LEU A 318 -2.60 1.90 -7.07
N LEU A 319 -2.31 3.17 -6.77
CA LEU A 319 -0.95 3.69 -6.70
C LEU A 319 -0.14 2.99 -5.59
N ASN A 320 -0.77 2.67 -4.46
CA ASN A 320 -0.14 1.87 -3.40
C ASN A 320 0.22 0.47 -3.89
N THR A 321 -0.69 -0.20 -4.60
CA THR A 321 -0.42 -1.51 -5.19
C THR A 321 0.78 -1.47 -6.13
N LEU A 322 0.86 -0.45 -6.99
CA LEU A 322 1.98 -0.27 -7.91
C LEU A 322 3.28 0.01 -7.14
N SER A 323 3.26 0.88 -6.13
CA SER A 323 4.41 1.14 -5.26
C SER A 323 4.93 -0.16 -4.62
N LEU A 324 4.05 -0.94 -4.00
CA LEU A 324 4.43 -2.20 -3.34
C LEU A 324 4.94 -3.25 -4.32
N ALA A 325 4.39 -3.33 -5.54
CA ALA A 325 4.89 -4.24 -6.56
C ALA A 325 6.37 -3.95 -6.88
N PHE A 326 6.76 -2.68 -7.01
CA PHE A 326 8.16 -2.30 -7.22
C PHE A 326 9.01 -2.45 -5.95
N VAL A 327 8.46 -2.20 -4.76
CA VAL A 327 9.14 -2.48 -3.47
C VAL A 327 9.51 -3.96 -3.35
N GLY A 328 8.60 -4.87 -3.70
CA GLY A 328 8.87 -6.31 -3.70
C GLY A 328 9.93 -6.75 -4.72
N GLY A 329 10.25 -5.89 -5.71
CA GLY A 329 11.36 -6.08 -6.63
C GLY A 329 12.73 -5.60 -6.10
N LEU A 330 12.81 -4.99 -4.91
CA LEU A 330 14.07 -4.55 -4.32
C LEU A 330 15.07 -5.68 -4.01
N PRO A 331 14.66 -6.90 -3.59
CA PRO A 331 15.58 -8.02 -3.44
C PRO A 331 16.27 -8.37 -4.77
N LEU A 332 15.56 -8.26 -5.90
CA LEU A 332 16.16 -8.46 -7.23
C LEU A 332 17.20 -7.38 -7.54
N ALA A 333 16.92 -6.11 -7.23
CA ALA A 333 17.89 -5.03 -7.38
C ALA A 333 19.15 -5.27 -6.53
N TYR A 334 18.97 -5.80 -5.33
CA TYR A 334 20.05 -6.12 -4.40
C TYR A 334 20.86 -7.34 -4.83
N GLN A 335 20.23 -8.49 -5.09
CA GLN A 335 20.89 -9.70 -5.62
C GLN A 335 21.61 -9.43 -6.93
N GLN A 336 20.98 -8.56 -7.73
CA GLN A 336 21.58 -7.79 -8.80
C GLN A 336 22.97 -7.35 -8.32
N THR A 337 22.95 -6.24 -7.58
CA THR A 337 24.10 -5.51 -7.02
C THR A 337 25.15 -6.39 -6.31
N SER A 338 24.75 -7.41 -5.54
CA SER A 338 25.64 -8.25 -4.72
C SER A 338 26.38 -9.31 -5.54
N ALA A 339 25.72 -9.94 -6.52
CA ALA A 339 26.35 -10.90 -7.43
C ALA A 339 27.43 -10.25 -8.32
N PHE A 340 27.38 -8.92 -8.49
CA PHE A 340 28.34 -8.15 -9.29
C PHE A 340 29.71 -7.94 -8.65
N ALA A 341 29.92 -8.28 -7.37
CA ALA A 341 31.28 -8.41 -6.83
C ALA A 341 32.13 -9.43 -7.63
N ARG A 342 31.51 -10.28 -8.46
CA ARG A 342 32.15 -11.35 -9.23
C ARG A 342 32.28 -11.09 -10.75
N ARG A 343 31.57 -10.12 -11.38
CA ARG A 343 31.60 -9.89 -12.86
C ARG A 343 31.46 -8.40 -13.27
N PRO A 344 32.56 -7.74 -13.70
CA PRO A 344 32.59 -6.27 -13.93
C PRO A 344 31.89 -5.74 -15.18
N HIS A 345 31.55 -6.59 -16.18
CA HIS A 345 31.16 -6.10 -17.51
C HIS A 345 29.71 -5.57 -17.61
N ASP A 346 28.84 -5.87 -16.63
CA ASP A 346 27.40 -5.52 -16.63
C ASP A 346 26.97 -4.57 -15.48
N GLU A 347 27.93 -3.95 -14.77
CA GLU A 347 27.66 -3.12 -13.58
C GLU A 347 26.72 -1.93 -13.84
N LEU A 348 26.85 -1.30 -15.01
CA LEU A 348 26.09 -0.11 -15.38
C LEU A 348 24.59 -0.41 -15.52
N GLU A 349 24.24 -1.52 -16.16
CA GLU A 349 22.85 -1.91 -16.39
C GLU A 349 22.16 -2.29 -15.06
N SER A 350 22.89 -2.90 -14.13
CA SER A 350 22.35 -3.18 -12.80
C SER A 350 22.08 -1.93 -11.98
N VAL A 351 23.01 -0.98 -11.95
CA VAL A 351 22.81 0.29 -11.23
C VAL A 351 21.59 1.00 -11.81
N ARG A 352 21.42 0.99 -13.13
CA ARG A 352 20.25 1.54 -13.83
C ARG A 352 18.95 0.83 -13.42
N VAL A 353 18.94 -0.50 -13.41
CA VAL A 353 17.77 -1.29 -12.96
C VAL A 353 17.43 -1.00 -11.50
N SER A 354 18.43 -0.94 -10.61
CA SER A 354 18.24 -0.63 -9.20
C SER A 354 17.68 0.78 -8.99
N CYS A 355 18.24 1.79 -9.67
CA CYS A 355 17.73 3.15 -9.66
C CYS A 355 16.30 3.24 -10.20
N ALA A 356 15.98 2.49 -11.27
CA ALA A 356 14.63 2.45 -11.84
C ALA A 356 13.62 1.82 -10.87
N ILE A 357 13.96 0.71 -10.21
CA ILE A 357 13.11 0.07 -9.21
C ILE A 357 12.85 1.01 -8.03
N ILE A 358 13.88 1.64 -7.48
CA ILE A 358 13.76 2.62 -6.38
C ILE A 358 12.93 3.84 -6.82
N PHE A 359 13.12 4.33 -8.05
CA PHE A 359 12.34 5.42 -8.62
C PHE A 359 10.86 5.06 -8.69
N PHE A 360 10.51 3.91 -9.30
CA PHE A 360 9.11 3.50 -9.42
C PHE A 360 8.47 3.19 -8.06
N ALA A 361 9.19 2.53 -7.15
CA ALA A 361 8.72 2.28 -5.79
C ALA A 361 8.34 3.58 -5.06
N SER A 362 9.11 4.66 -5.24
CA SER A 362 8.93 5.93 -4.53
C SER A 362 8.02 6.94 -5.26
N ILE A 363 8.06 7.03 -6.59
CA ILE A 363 7.25 7.98 -7.35
C ILE A 363 5.75 7.68 -7.20
N PHE A 364 5.37 6.41 -7.06
CA PHE A 364 3.97 6.06 -6.81
C PHE A 364 3.51 6.51 -5.42
N GLN A 365 4.37 6.53 -4.40
CA GLN A 365 4.03 7.13 -3.10
C GLN A 365 3.84 8.64 -3.20
N PHE A 366 4.70 9.31 -3.96
CA PHE A 366 4.54 10.73 -4.27
C PHE A 366 3.23 10.99 -5.06
N ALA A 367 2.87 10.09 -5.98
CA ALA A 367 1.60 10.15 -6.69
C ALA A 367 0.39 9.97 -5.76
N ILE A 368 0.46 9.11 -4.73
CA ILE A 368 -0.58 8.99 -3.69
C ILE A 368 -0.76 10.32 -2.97
N TRP A 369 0.34 10.96 -2.58
CA TRP A 369 0.33 12.26 -1.90
C TRP A 369 -0.29 13.37 -2.74
N THR A 370 0.10 13.48 -4.01
CA THR A 370 -0.49 14.45 -4.94
C THR A 370 -1.96 14.16 -5.20
N ALA A 371 -2.36 12.89 -5.33
CA ALA A 371 -3.77 12.51 -5.45
C ALA A 371 -4.59 12.88 -4.21
N ALA A 372 -4.02 12.75 -3.00
CA ALA A 372 -4.65 13.18 -1.76
C ALA A 372 -4.78 14.71 -1.67
N LEU A 373 -3.77 15.47 -2.13
CA LEU A 373 -3.83 16.93 -2.18
C LEU A 373 -4.93 17.47 -3.10
N LEU A 374 -5.28 16.76 -4.18
CA LEU A 374 -6.40 17.15 -5.05
C LEU A 374 -7.76 17.13 -4.32
N GLN A 375 -7.87 16.38 -3.22
CA GLN A 375 -9.08 16.26 -2.39
C GLN A 375 -8.73 16.47 -0.92
N GLU A 376 -7.96 17.53 -0.61
CA GLU A 376 -7.37 17.75 0.71
C GLU A 376 -8.40 17.91 1.84
N GLY A 377 -9.63 18.31 1.52
CA GLY A 377 -10.74 18.45 2.48
C GLY A 377 -11.15 17.13 3.12
N GLU A 378 -11.24 16.07 2.32
CA GLU A 378 -11.74 14.75 2.75
C GLU A 378 -10.62 13.77 3.09
N THR A 379 -9.53 13.80 2.33
CA THR A 379 -8.52 12.74 2.35
C THR A 379 -7.35 13.01 3.30
N LEU A 380 -7.06 14.28 3.61
CA LEU A 380 -5.88 14.69 4.38
C LEU A 380 -6.23 15.37 5.71
N GLN A 381 -5.35 15.16 6.69
CA GLN A 381 -5.37 15.94 7.93
C GLN A 381 -4.98 17.41 7.68
N PRO A 382 -5.53 18.37 8.46
CA PRO A 382 -5.26 19.80 8.28
C PRO A 382 -3.77 20.20 8.32
N SER A 383 -2.94 19.46 9.05
CA SER A 383 -1.51 19.75 9.24
C SER A 383 -0.67 19.70 7.97
N VAL A 384 -1.11 18.93 6.96
CA VAL A 384 -0.35 18.65 5.73
C VAL A 384 -0.99 19.20 4.46
N ARG A 385 -2.15 19.88 4.59
CA ARG A 385 -2.82 20.61 3.49
C ARG A 385 -1.94 21.71 2.91
N PHE A 386 -2.33 22.31 1.79
CA PHE A 386 -1.60 23.47 1.27
C PHE A 386 -1.50 24.57 2.34
N GLY A 387 -0.27 25.05 2.58
CA GLY A 387 0.02 26.01 3.66
C GLY A 387 0.07 25.41 5.08
N GLY A 388 -0.11 24.10 5.23
CA GLY A 388 0.00 23.38 6.50
C GLY A 388 1.45 23.34 7.02
N ARG A 389 1.60 23.23 8.35
CA ARG A 389 2.91 23.22 9.03
C ARG A 389 3.83 22.11 8.58
N GLU A 390 3.27 20.93 8.28
CA GLU A 390 4.02 19.72 7.91
C GLU A 390 4.02 19.48 6.39
N HIS A 391 3.36 20.35 5.59
CA HIS A 391 3.24 20.18 4.13
C HIS A 391 4.61 20.12 3.43
N ALA A 392 5.47 21.11 3.68
CA ALA A 392 6.80 21.17 3.08
C ALA A 392 7.68 19.98 3.52
N PHE A 393 7.51 19.51 4.74
CA PHE A 393 8.24 18.36 5.27
C PHE A 393 7.79 17.05 4.62
N MET A 394 6.47 16.84 4.46
CA MET A 394 5.91 15.69 3.76
C MET A 394 6.30 15.66 2.29
N PHE A 395 6.26 16.82 1.62
CA PHE A 395 6.77 16.97 0.26
C PHE A 395 8.24 16.55 0.15
N ALA A 396 9.11 17.12 1.00
CA ALA A 396 10.53 16.82 0.99
C ALA A 396 10.81 15.33 1.27
N LYS A 397 10.06 14.72 2.19
CA LYS A 397 10.18 13.30 2.54
C LYS A 397 9.88 12.38 1.36
N LEU A 398 8.79 12.65 0.64
CA LEU A 398 8.31 11.81 -0.47
C LEU A 398 9.05 12.06 -1.78
N VAL A 399 9.64 13.24 -1.96
CA VAL A 399 10.38 13.60 -3.19
C VAL A 399 11.86 13.20 -3.14
N LEU A 400 12.40 12.93 -1.95
CA LEU A 400 13.83 12.67 -1.74
C LEU A 400 14.34 11.45 -2.53
N TYR A 401 13.68 10.29 -2.41
CA TYR A 401 14.07 9.10 -3.18
C TYR A 401 13.85 9.24 -4.68
N PRO A 402 12.68 9.71 -5.19
CA PRO A 402 12.48 9.89 -6.62
C PRO A 402 13.52 10.81 -7.26
N CYS A 403 13.87 11.92 -6.60
CA CYS A 403 14.89 12.82 -7.09
C CYS A 403 16.30 12.20 -7.02
N ALA A 404 16.65 11.55 -5.91
CA ALA A 404 17.97 10.94 -5.74
C ALA A 404 18.21 9.80 -6.75
N SER A 405 17.23 8.92 -6.95
CA SER A 405 17.36 7.79 -7.88
C SER A 405 17.33 8.24 -9.34
N LEU A 406 16.50 9.25 -9.69
CA LEU A 406 16.49 9.82 -11.03
C LEU A 406 17.79 10.55 -11.34
N LEU A 407 18.34 11.31 -10.39
CA LEU A 407 19.62 11.98 -10.53
C LEU A 407 20.75 10.96 -10.67
N ALA A 408 20.78 9.92 -9.84
CA ALA A 408 21.76 8.84 -9.94
C ALA A 408 21.69 8.17 -11.33
N PHE A 409 20.49 7.85 -11.80
CA PHE A 409 20.26 7.30 -13.14
C PHE A 409 20.79 8.23 -14.24
N ALA A 410 20.41 9.51 -14.23
CA ALA A 410 20.87 10.50 -15.20
C ALA A 410 22.40 10.66 -15.18
N CYS A 411 23.00 10.71 -13.98
CA CYS A 411 24.45 10.74 -13.83
C CYS A 411 25.12 9.47 -14.36
N THR A 412 24.51 8.28 -14.24
CA THR A 412 25.06 7.06 -14.87
C THR A 412 24.99 7.07 -16.40
N CYS A 413 24.04 7.80 -16.99
CA CYS A 413 23.97 7.98 -18.45
C CYS A 413 25.08 8.91 -18.97
N VAL A 414 25.46 9.92 -18.19
CA VAL A 414 26.46 10.93 -18.59
C VAL A 414 27.88 10.54 -18.14
N LEU A 415 28.03 10.03 -16.92
CA LEU A 415 29.28 9.63 -16.27
C LEU A 415 29.33 8.11 -16.07
N SER A 416 29.23 7.34 -17.16
CA SER A 416 29.18 5.87 -17.12
C SER A 416 30.30 5.23 -16.29
N ARG A 417 31.50 5.83 -16.31
CA ARG A 417 32.69 5.39 -15.56
C ARG A 417 32.56 5.47 -14.03
N PHE A 418 31.70 6.34 -13.50
CA PHE A 418 31.53 6.58 -12.06
C PHE A 418 30.18 6.07 -11.52
N SER A 419 29.46 5.25 -12.29
CA SER A 419 28.11 4.78 -11.98
C SER A 419 27.99 4.13 -10.59
N THR A 420 28.90 3.23 -10.24
CA THR A 420 28.96 2.56 -8.93
C THR A 420 29.21 3.53 -7.78
N ALA A 421 30.19 4.43 -7.93
CA ALA A 421 30.48 5.46 -6.93
C ALA A 421 29.28 6.38 -6.70
N ILE A 422 28.60 6.82 -7.76
CA ILE A 422 27.37 7.63 -7.68
C ILE A 422 26.28 6.89 -6.90
N PHE A 423 26.08 5.60 -7.19
CA PHE A 423 25.08 4.78 -6.50
C PHE A 423 25.40 4.60 -5.01
N HIS A 424 26.65 4.29 -4.66
CA HIS A 424 27.07 4.18 -3.26
C HIS A 424 26.93 5.50 -2.50
N VAL A 425 27.31 6.62 -3.13
CA VAL A 425 27.13 7.95 -2.53
C VAL A 425 25.65 8.23 -2.30
N MET A 426 24.77 7.90 -3.25
CA MET A 426 23.33 8.03 -3.08
C MET A 426 22.82 7.19 -1.90
N GLN A 427 23.20 5.91 -1.82
CA GLN A 427 22.81 4.98 -0.75
C GLN A 427 23.21 5.48 0.64
N ILE A 428 24.36 6.14 0.76
CA ILE A 428 24.84 6.70 2.03
C ILE A 428 24.18 8.07 2.32
N ALA A 429 24.12 8.95 1.32
CA ALA A 429 23.66 10.33 1.50
C ALA A 429 22.17 10.43 1.82
N VAL A 430 21.32 9.59 1.21
CA VAL A 430 19.86 9.65 1.41
C VAL A 430 19.45 9.41 2.87
N PRO A 431 19.94 8.38 3.59
CA PRO A 431 19.70 8.22 5.02
C PRO A 431 20.07 9.45 5.86
N PHE A 432 21.23 10.06 5.62
CA PHE A 432 21.63 11.29 6.31
C PHE A 432 20.69 12.47 5.98
N ALA A 433 20.26 12.58 4.72
CA ALA A 433 19.29 13.59 4.31
C ALA A 433 17.92 13.38 4.99
N PHE A 434 17.48 12.14 5.21
CA PHE A 434 16.25 11.84 5.97
C PHE A 434 16.39 12.24 7.46
N LEU A 435 17.52 11.94 8.09
CA LEU A 435 17.78 12.31 9.50
C LEU A 435 17.81 13.83 9.68
N LEU A 436 18.43 14.54 8.75
CA LEU A 436 18.57 16.00 8.79
C LEU A 436 17.43 16.73 8.07
N LEU A 437 16.40 16.03 7.62
CA LEU A 437 15.36 16.56 6.72
C LEU A 437 14.70 17.82 7.26
N ARG A 438 14.39 17.85 8.57
CA ARG A 438 13.76 19.03 9.21
C ARG A 438 14.67 20.26 9.17
N LEU A 439 15.96 20.08 9.42
CA LEU A 439 16.94 21.17 9.38
C LEU A 439 17.13 21.66 7.95
N LEU A 440 17.35 20.74 7.01
CA LEU A 440 17.55 21.05 5.58
C LEU A 440 16.37 21.82 4.99
N VAL A 441 15.14 21.38 5.27
CA VAL A 441 13.92 22.05 4.80
C VAL A 441 13.80 23.46 5.39
N ARG A 442 14.04 23.64 6.70
CA ARG A 442 13.98 24.97 7.33
C ARG A 442 15.01 25.93 6.75
N LEU A 443 16.25 25.48 6.59
CA LEU A 443 17.32 26.28 5.99
C LEU A 443 16.99 26.63 4.53
N ALA A 444 16.47 25.68 3.74
CA ALA A 444 16.09 25.92 2.36
C ALA A 444 14.94 26.94 2.24
N LEU A 445 13.90 26.82 3.08
CA LEU A 445 12.80 27.79 3.11
C LEU A 445 13.29 29.18 3.53
N ALA A 446 14.13 29.27 4.57
CA ALA A 446 14.70 30.55 5.01
C ALA A 446 15.57 31.19 3.93
N GLY A 447 16.38 30.39 3.23
CA GLY A 447 17.19 30.86 2.10
C GLY A 447 16.34 31.38 0.93
N LEU A 448 15.28 30.66 0.56
CA LEU A 448 14.32 31.08 -0.47
C LEU A 448 13.62 32.39 -0.09
N GLN A 449 13.17 32.51 1.16
CA GLN A 449 12.55 33.74 1.67
C GLN A 449 13.53 34.91 1.69
N GLY A 450 14.78 34.68 2.09
CA GLY A 450 15.84 35.69 2.04
C GLY A 450 16.13 36.18 0.61
N LEU A 451 16.20 35.27 -0.37
CA LEU A 451 16.39 35.61 -1.78
C LEU A 451 15.18 36.37 -2.36
N GLN A 452 13.96 35.99 -2.00
CA GLN A 452 12.74 36.71 -2.41
C GLN A 452 12.67 38.11 -1.80
N GLY A 453 13.13 38.28 -0.55
CA GLY A 453 13.25 39.58 0.10
C GLY A 453 14.28 40.50 -0.58
N LEU A 454 15.39 39.93 -1.07
CA LEU A 454 16.41 40.67 -1.84
C LEU A 454 15.92 41.03 -3.25
N ALA A 455 15.11 40.18 -3.89
CA ALA A 455 14.56 40.41 -5.22
C ALA A 455 13.40 41.42 -5.25
N ARG A 456 12.81 41.74 -4.09
CA ARG A 456 11.68 42.67 -3.96
C ARG A 456 12.07 43.85 -3.06
N PRO A 457 12.93 44.79 -3.54
CA PRO A 457 13.18 46.01 -2.80
C PRO A 457 11.85 46.76 -2.67
N THR A 458 11.38 46.91 -1.45
CA THR A 458 10.24 47.73 -1.08
C THR A 458 10.47 49.17 -1.54
N HIS A 459 10.01 49.52 -2.74
CA HIS A 459 9.73 50.91 -3.10
C HIS A 459 8.41 51.34 -2.45
N THR A 460 8.36 51.35 -1.12
CA THR A 460 7.40 52.17 -0.39
C THR A 460 8.06 53.52 -0.15
N ARG A 461 7.89 54.43 -1.12
CA ARG A 461 8.16 55.86 -0.92
C ARG A 461 7.16 56.34 0.15
N PRO A 462 7.59 56.92 1.28
CA PRO A 462 6.63 57.50 2.22
C PRO A 462 6.00 58.72 1.54
N VAL A 463 4.68 58.74 1.41
CA VAL A 463 3.92 59.96 1.12
C VAL A 463 3.74 60.68 2.46
N PRO A 464 4.36 61.85 2.68
CA PRO A 464 4.09 62.63 3.88
C PRO A 464 2.81 63.43 3.67
N GLY A 465 1.78 63.15 4.47
CA GLY A 465 0.59 64.00 4.57
C GLY A 465 -0.72 63.28 4.31
N ALA A 466 -1.23 62.61 5.33
CA ALA A 466 -2.67 62.49 5.56
C ALA A 466 -2.86 62.35 7.08
N THR A 467 -3.22 63.47 7.67
CA THR A 467 -3.51 63.69 9.09
C THR A 467 -4.72 62.88 9.56
N ASP A 468 -4.69 62.54 10.85
CA ASP A 468 -5.81 62.07 11.69
C ASP A 468 -7.15 62.72 11.33
N ASP A 469 -8.22 61.92 11.28
CA ASP A 469 -9.45 62.24 12.02
C ASP A 469 -10.48 61.09 12.03
N ALA A 470 -11.12 60.95 13.20
CA ALA A 470 -12.48 60.45 13.47
C ALA A 470 -12.77 58.93 13.61
N GLN A 471 -12.73 58.49 14.88
CA GLN A 471 -13.85 57.92 15.67
C GLN A 471 -14.71 56.74 15.13
N SER A 472 -14.62 55.62 15.86
CA SER A 472 -15.58 54.50 16.07
C SER A 472 -17.07 54.91 16.26
N PRO A 473 -18.11 54.03 16.16
CA PRO A 473 -18.18 52.72 16.87
C PRO A 473 -19.02 51.56 16.27
N LEU A 474 -18.81 50.40 16.92
CA LEU A 474 -19.60 49.16 16.99
C LEU A 474 -21.13 49.33 17.00
N LEU A 475 -21.86 48.40 16.37
CA LEU A 475 -23.22 47.95 16.80
C LEU A 475 -23.49 46.47 16.40
N PRO A 476 -24.44 45.77 17.07
CA PRO A 476 -24.38 44.34 17.40
C PRO A 476 -25.33 43.42 16.57
N ALA A 477 -25.19 42.10 16.80
CA ALA A 477 -26.02 41.04 16.23
C ALA A 477 -27.45 40.97 16.82
N PRO A 478 -28.48 40.55 16.05
CA PRO A 478 -29.80 40.25 16.57
C PRO A 478 -29.97 38.75 16.90
N CYS A 479 -30.90 38.49 17.82
CA CYS A 479 -31.26 37.20 18.43
C CYS A 479 -31.74 36.11 17.46
#